data_AF-A0A7X6CX16-F1
#
_entry.id   AF-A0A7X6CX16-F1
#
_cell.length_a   1.000
_cell.length_b   1.000
_cell.length_c   1.000
_cell.angle_alpha   90.00
_cell.angle_beta   90.00
_cell.angle_gamma   90.00
#
_symmetry.space_group_name_H-M   'P 1'
#
loop_
_entity.id
_entity.type
_entity.pdbx_description
1 polymer ?
#
loop_
_entity_poly.entity_id
_entity_poly.type
_entity_poly.pdbx_seq_one_letter_code
_entity_poly.pdbx_strand_id
1 'polypeptide(L)'
;TLFKYPEQIRRMIYTTNAIENFNRQLRKVTKTKSAFVSDDALLKQLYLVTINITDKWTMPIKDWGSILMHLMIYFGDRVNVRL
;
A
#
# COMPACT_ATOMS: atom_id res chain seq x y z
N THR A 1 -3.62 8.93 -18.00
CA THR A 1 -2.48 8.02 -18.23
C THR A 1 -1.29 8.51 -17.43
N LEU A 2 -0.42 7.61 -16.97
CA LEU A 2 0.63 7.83 -15.95
C LEU A 2 1.48 9.11 -16.16
N PHE A 3 1.86 9.42 -17.40
CA PHE A 3 2.69 10.60 -17.73
C PHE A 3 1.99 11.96 -17.55
N LYS A 4 0.68 11.97 -17.27
CA LYS A 4 -0.04 13.20 -16.94
C LYS A 4 0.30 13.73 -15.54
N TYR A 5 0.94 12.92 -14.69
CA TYR A 5 1.29 13.30 -13.32
C TYR A 5 2.73 13.82 -13.19
N PRO A 6 2.99 14.78 -12.29
CA PRO A 6 4.34 15.18 -11.88
C PRO A 6 5.22 13.99 -11.48
N GLU A 7 6.54 14.14 -11.60
CA GLU A 7 7.51 13.08 -11.30
C GLU A 7 7.32 12.49 -9.88
N GLN A 8 7.04 13.34 -8.90
CA GLN A 8 6.82 12.99 -7.50
C GLN A 8 5.65 11.99 -7.35
N ILE A 9 4.53 12.27 -8.02
CA ILE A 9 3.34 11.40 -8.01
C ILE A 9 3.59 10.14 -8.83
N ARG A 10 4.27 10.26 -9.98
CA ARG A 10 4.64 9.08 -10.79
C ARG A 10 5.49 8.11 -10.00
N ARG A 11 6.48 8.62 -9.26
CA ARG A 11 7.35 7.82 -8.39
C ARG A 11 6.58 7.03 -7.37
N MET A 12 5.64 7.67 -6.67
CA MET A 12 4.76 6.97 -5.74
C MET A 12 3.94 5.87 -6.42
N ILE A 13 3.47 6.09 -7.65
CA ILE A 13 2.67 5.10 -8.39
C ILE A 13 3.53 3.92 -8.87
N TYR A 14 4.70 4.18 -9.47
CA TYR A 14 5.52 3.13 -10.08
C TYR A 14 6.37 2.36 -9.06
N THR A 15 6.51 2.84 -7.82
CA THR A 15 7.20 2.06 -6.79
C THR A 15 6.40 0.80 -6.46
N THR A 16 6.74 -0.31 -7.12
CA THR A 16 6.09 -1.61 -6.92
C THR A 16 6.45 -2.24 -5.56
N ASN A 17 7.50 -1.75 -4.90
CA ASN A 17 7.99 -2.24 -3.62
C ASN A 17 6.90 -2.42 -2.55
N ALA A 18 5.91 -1.52 -2.46
CA ALA A 18 4.86 -1.63 -1.43
C ALA A 18 3.97 -2.86 -1.66
N ILE A 19 3.46 -3.02 -2.88
CA ILE A 19 2.57 -4.13 -3.27
C ILE A 19 3.35 -5.45 -3.33
N GLU A 20 4.56 -5.44 -3.88
CA GLU A 20 5.43 -6.62 -3.94
C GLU A 20 5.82 -7.12 -2.55
N ASN A 21 6.21 -6.22 -1.64
CA ASN A 21 6.55 -6.59 -0.27
C ASN A 21 5.33 -7.15 0.48
N PHE A 22 4.15 -6.54 0.31
CA PHE A 22 2.90 -7.07 0.88
C PHE A 22 2.61 -8.49 0.36
N ASN A 23 2.63 -8.68 -0.97
CA ASN A 23 2.39 -9.99 -1.59
C ASN A 23 3.44 -11.04 -1.17
N ARG A 24 4.70 -10.64 -1.00
CA ARG A 24 5.76 -11.51 -0.49
C ARG A 24 5.46 -12.00 0.92
N GLN A 25 4.98 -11.13 1.80
CA GLN A 25 4.61 -11.50 3.18
C GLN A 25 3.42 -12.47 3.20
N LEU A 26 2.40 -12.23 2.36
CA LEU A 26 1.28 -13.18 2.22
C LEU A 26 1.76 -14.55 1.74
N ARG A 27 2.56 -14.59 0.67
CA ARG A 27 3.14 -15.84 0.12
C ARG A 27 4.00 -16.57 1.14
N LYS A 28 4.74 -15.85 1.98
CA LYS A 28 5.57 -16.46 3.03
C LYS A 28 4.72 -17.29 4.00
N VAL A 29 3.55 -16.78 4.38
CA VAL A 29 2.67 -17.45 5.35
C VAL A 29 1.83 -18.56 4.73
N THR A 30 1.44 -18.41 3.46
CA THR A 30 0.68 -19.46 2.76
C THR A 30 1.57 -20.60 2.25
N LYS A 31 2.85 -20.36 1.94
CA LYS A 31 3.77 -21.37 1.40
C LYS A 31 3.94 -22.60 2.30
N THR A 32 3.88 -22.44 3.62
CA THR A 32 4.09 -23.55 4.57
C THR A 32 2.86 -24.45 4.69
N LYS A 33 1.68 -24.00 4.24
CA LYS A 33 0.42 -24.72 4.38
C LYS A 33 -0.02 -25.27 3.02
N SER A 34 0.01 -26.59 2.86
CA SER A 34 -0.31 -27.25 1.59
C SER A 34 -1.79 -27.14 1.21
N ALA A 35 -2.69 -27.12 2.19
CA ALA A 35 -4.13 -26.95 1.97
C ALA A 35 -4.81 -26.27 3.18
N PHE A 36 -5.92 -25.61 2.92
CA PHE A 36 -6.79 -25.01 3.94
C PHE A 36 -8.06 -25.86 4.08
N VAL A 37 -8.61 -25.92 5.28
CA VAL A 37 -9.82 -26.71 5.59
C VAL A 37 -11.08 -26.09 4.96
N SER A 38 -11.09 -24.76 4.81
CA SER A 38 -12.14 -23.99 4.14
C SER A 38 -11.62 -22.63 3.68
N ASP A 39 -12.38 -21.96 2.81
CA ASP A 39 -12.08 -20.59 2.38
C ASP A 39 -12.08 -19.60 3.55
N ASP A 40 -12.97 -19.78 4.53
CA ASP A 40 -12.99 -18.98 5.75
C ASP A 40 -11.70 -19.11 6.56
N ALA A 41 -11.12 -20.32 6.62
CA ALA A 41 -9.87 -20.55 7.32
C ALA A 41 -8.70 -19.83 6.61
N LEU A 42 -8.72 -19.78 5.27
CA LEU A 42 -7.76 -19.00 4.49
C LEU A 42 -7.94 -17.51 4.74
N LEU A 43 -9.17 -17.01 4.67
CA LEU A 43 -9.48 -15.59 4.82
C LEU A 43 -9.10 -15.08 6.21
N LYS A 44 -9.41 -15.84 7.28
CA LYS A 44 -8.96 -15.52 8.65
C LYS A 44 -7.44 -15.46 8.76
N GLN A 45 -6.73 -16.40 8.15
CA GLN A 45 -5.26 -16.40 8.17
C GLN A 45 -4.68 -15.18 7.44
N LEU A 46 -5.20 -14.83 6.25
CA LEU A 46 -4.78 -13.63 5.52
C LEU A 46 -5.11 -12.34 6.27
N TYR A 47 -6.25 -12.27 6.96
CA TYR A 47 -6.64 -11.14 7.79
C TYR A 47 -5.65 -10.91 8.94
N LEU A 48 -5.34 -11.96 9.72
CA LEU A 48 -4.37 -11.87 10.81
C LEU A 48 -2.97 -11.47 10.33
N VAL A 49 -2.54 -11.98 9.17
CA VAL A 49 -1.27 -11.57 8.56
C VAL A 49 -1.30 -10.11 8.15
N THR A 50 -2.42 -9.65 7.58
CA THR A 50 -2.59 -8.26 7.17
C THR A 50 -2.47 -7.32 8.37
N ILE A 51 -3.13 -7.62 9.49
CA ILE A 51 -2.98 -6.86 10.76
C ILE A 51 -1.51 -6.78 11.18
N ASN A 52 -0.83 -7.93 11.24
CA ASN A 52 0.58 -7.99 11.64
C ASN A 52 1.53 -7.20 10.71
N ILE A 53 1.18 -7.10 9.42
CA ILE A 53 1.93 -6.30 8.44
C ILE A 53 1.65 -4.81 8.67
N THR A 54 0.38 -4.42 8.79
CA THR A 54 -0.03 -3.02 8.95
C THR A 54 0.47 -2.42 10.25
N ASP A 55 0.56 -3.19 11.33
CA ASP A 55 1.14 -2.74 12.60
C ASP A 55 2.60 -2.30 12.48
N LYS A 56 3.32 -2.79 11.45
CA LYS A 56 4.71 -2.43 11.17
C LYS A 56 4.84 -1.27 10.19
N TRP A 57 3.74 -0.79 9.60
CA TRP A 57 3.74 0.33 8.66
C TRP A 57 3.70 1.67 9.40
N THR A 58 4.71 1.90 10.22
CA THR A 58 4.84 3.13 11.04
C THR A 58 5.67 4.20 10.35
N MET A 59 6.46 3.84 9.34
CA MET A 59 7.33 4.78 8.65
C MET A 59 6.52 5.71 7.73
N PRO A 60 6.71 7.05 7.84
CA PRO A 60 6.04 7.98 6.95
C PRO A 60 6.54 7.83 5.51
N ILE A 61 5.67 8.19 4.56
CA ILE A 61 6.06 8.26 3.15
C ILE A 61 7.12 9.33 2.97
N LYS A 62 8.23 8.97 2.32
CA LYS A 62 9.30 9.91 2.02
C LYS A 62 8.77 11.08 1.18
N ASP A 63 9.14 12.30 1.56
CA ASP A 63 8.77 13.54 0.86
C ASP A 63 7.24 13.77 0.76
N TRP A 64 6.46 13.22 1.70
CA TRP A 64 4.99 13.30 1.68
C TRP A 64 4.45 14.72 1.56
N GLY A 65 5.04 15.70 2.25
CA GLY A 65 4.59 17.10 2.17
C GLY A 65 4.69 17.69 0.76
N SER A 66 5.76 17.35 0.02
CA SER A 66 5.92 17.77 -1.38
C SER A 66 4.92 17.06 -2.28
N ILE A 67 4.75 15.75 -2.10
CA ILE A 67 3.76 14.96 -2.87
C ILE A 67 2.34 15.52 -2.63
N LEU A 68 2.00 15.83 -1.38
CA LEU A 68 0.71 16.38 -1.01
C LEU A 68 0.46 17.74 -1.66
N MET A 69 1.46 18.63 -1.68
CA MET A 69 1.37 19.92 -2.38
C MET A 69 1.10 19.71 -3.88
N HIS A 70 1.80 18.78 -4.53
CA HIS A 70 1.55 18.45 -5.94
C HIS A 70 0.15 17.87 -6.16
N LEU A 71 -0.36 17.05 -5.23
CA LEU A 71 -1.71 16.51 -5.28
C LEU A 71 -2.76 17.63 -5.13
N MET A 72 -2.55 18.57 -4.21
CA MET A 72 -3.44 19.73 -4.03
C MET A 72 -3.51 20.59 -5.29
N ILE A 73 -2.37 20.91 -5.91
CA ILE A 73 -2.34 21.70 -7.15
C ILE A 73 -3.03 20.94 -8.29
N TYR A 74 -2.77 19.64 -8.42
CA TYR A 74 -3.27 18.85 -9.54
C TYR A 74 -4.77 18.50 -9.44
N PHE A 75 -5.27 18.29 -8.22
CA PHE A 75 -6.64 17.82 -7.97
C PHE A 75 -7.56 18.90 -7.35
N GLY A 76 -7.00 20.04 -6.96
CA GLY A 76 -7.73 21.19 -6.42
C GLY A 76 -8.56 20.82 -5.19
N ASP A 77 -9.84 21.20 -5.22
CA ASP A 77 -10.79 21.04 -4.12
C ASP A 77 -11.06 19.59 -3.70
N ARG A 78 -10.64 18.60 -4.51
CA ARG A 78 -10.76 17.17 -4.16
C ARG A 78 -9.82 16.75 -3.04
N VAL A 79 -8.74 17.51 -2.81
CA VAL A 79 -7.76 17.24 -1.75
C VAL A 79 -7.87 18.35 -0.71
N ASN A 80 -8.85 18.21 0.17
CA ASN A 80 -9.06 19.13 1.28
C ASN A 80 -8.35 18.59 2.52
N VAL A 81 -7.18 19.14 2.83
CA VAL A 81 -6.49 18.84 4.09
C VAL A 81 -6.84 19.96 5.05
N ARG A 82 -7.57 19.61 6.11
CA ARG A 82 -7.69 20.48 7.28
C ARG A 82 -6.30 20.52 7.93
N LEU A 83 -5.63 21.66 7.81
CA LEU A 83 -4.43 21.97 8.59
C LEU A 83 -4.79 22.01 10.08
#